data_AF-A0A9E3BU66-F1
#
_entry.id   AF-A0A9E3BU66-F1
#
_cell.length_a   1.000
_cell.length_b   1.000
_cell.length_c   1.000
_cell.angle_alpha   90.00
_cell.angle_beta   90.00
_cell.angle_gamma   90.00
#
_symmetry.space_group_name_H-M   'P 1'
#
loop_
_entity.id
_entity.type
_entity.pdbx_description
1 polymer ?
#
loop_
_entity_poly.entity_id
_entity_poly.type
_entity_poly.pdbx_seq_one_letter_code
_entity_poly.pdbx_strand_id
1 'polypeptide(L)'
;AGFLQAARALLDVAGARRAEILGSALGLAYSLSAGTPDLLAATAIAVQGSRLVLRLREEDGVFAGEGVLRRLDRLAQALGLEPATEVTGRGSAGPLFDPVVRRA
;
A
#
# COMPACT_ATOMS: atom_id res chain seq x y z
N ALA A 1 7.45 -21.98 -8.59
CA ALA A 1 6.16 -21.53 -9.18
C ALA A 1 6.28 -21.48 -10.71
N GLY A 2 6.13 -22.61 -11.39
CA GLY A 2 6.28 -22.70 -12.86
C GLY A 2 5.08 -22.19 -13.67
N PHE A 3 3.88 -22.17 -13.08
CA PHE A 3 2.65 -21.81 -13.79
C PHE A 3 2.61 -20.35 -14.30
N LEU A 4 3.41 -19.45 -13.72
CA LEU A 4 3.52 -18.05 -14.15
C LEU A 4 4.54 -17.84 -15.27
N GLN A 5 5.31 -18.86 -15.67
CA GLN A 5 6.45 -18.70 -16.57
C GLN A 5 6.05 -18.18 -17.96
N ALA A 6 4.95 -18.69 -18.52
CA ALA A 6 4.42 -18.22 -19.81
C ALA A 6 4.00 -16.75 -19.74
N ALA A 7 3.29 -16.34 -18.68
CA ALA A 7 2.90 -14.95 -18.49
C ALA A 7 4.11 -14.02 -18.30
N ARG A 8 5.13 -14.46 -17.55
CA ARG A 8 6.38 -13.70 -17.34
C ARG A 8 7.18 -13.53 -18.64
N ALA A 9 7.17 -14.52 -19.52
CA ALA A 9 7.86 -14.44 -20.81
C ALA A 9 7.25 -13.40 -21.77
N LEU A 10 6.00 -12.97 -21.53
CA LEU A 10 5.32 -11.95 -22.31
C LEU A 10 5.56 -10.52 -21.81
N LEU A 11 6.17 -10.35 -20.63
CA LEU A 11 6.42 -9.05 -20.03
C LEU A 11 7.84 -8.58 -20.34
N ASP A 12 7.96 -7.30 -20.69
CA ASP A 12 9.25 -6.62 -20.66
C ASP A 12 9.64 -6.31 -19.20
N VAL A 13 10.87 -5.80 -19.01
CA VAL A 13 11.40 -5.51 -17.66
C VAL A 13 10.50 -4.50 -16.92
N ALA A 14 9.99 -3.48 -17.62
CA ALA A 14 9.11 -2.48 -17.03
C ALA A 14 7.75 -3.07 -16.62
N GLY A 15 7.17 -3.92 -17.47
CA GLY A 15 5.91 -4.63 -17.20
C GLY A 15 6.05 -5.62 -16.05
N ALA A 16 7.15 -6.36 -16.00
CA ALA A 16 7.47 -7.25 -14.89
C ALA A 16 7.56 -6.49 -13.55
N ARG A 17 8.33 -5.38 -13.53
CA ARG A 17 8.44 -4.53 -12.34
C ARG A 17 7.09 -3.96 -11.91
N ARG A 18 6.27 -3.50 -12.85
CA ARG A 18 4.93 -2.98 -12.55
C ARG A 18 4.03 -4.07 -11.95
N ALA A 19 4.07 -5.28 -12.49
CA ALA A 19 3.31 -6.42 -11.97
C ALA A 19 3.72 -6.78 -10.54
N GLU A 20 5.01 -6.74 -10.22
CA GLU A 20 5.53 -6.95 -8.87
C GLU A 20 5.04 -5.88 -7.88
N ILE A 21 5.10 -4.60 -8.27
CA ILE A 21 4.60 -3.49 -7.45
C ILE A 21 3.10 -3.66 -7.17
N LEU A 22 2.31 -3.96 -8.22
CA LEU A 22 0.87 -4.17 -8.07
C LEU A 22 0.55 -5.37 -7.19
N GLY A 23 1.27 -6.49 -7.36
CA GLY A 23 1.10 -7.67 -6.51
C GLY A 23 1.39 -7.39 -5.04
N SER A 24 2.46 -6.65 -4.75
CA SER A 24 2.79 -6.18 -3.40
C SER A 24 1.72 -5.25 -2.82
N ALA A 25 1.22 -4.29 -3.61
CA ALA A 25 0.18 -3.36 -3.18
C ALA A 25 -1.15 -4.09 -2.87
N LEU A 26 -1.56 -5.01 -3.73
CA LEU A 26 -2.75 -5.84 -3.49
C LEU A 26 -2.58 -6.75 -2.27
N GLY A 27 -1.38 -7.30 -2.07
CA GLY A 27 -1.06 -8.10 -0.89
C GLY A 27 -1.14 -7.31 0.43
N LEU A 28 -0.70 -6.04 0.41
CA LEU A 28 -0.86 -5.11 1.52
C LEU A 28 -2.35 -4.80 1.75
N ALA A 29 -3.09 -4.41 0.70
CA ALA A 29 -4.51 -4.09 0.77
C ALA A 29 -5.35 -5.25 1.32
N TYR A 30 -5.07 -6.49 0.89
CA TYR A 30 -5.71 -7.69 1.42
C TYR A 30 -5.44 -7.91 2.92
N SER A 31 -4.24 -7.58 3.38
CA SER A 31 -3.89 -7.71 4.79
C SER A 31 -4.57 -6.64 5.65
N LEU A 32 -4.75 -5.44 5.10
CA LEU A 32 -5.44 -4.33 5.77
C LEU A 32 -6.96 -4.53 5.81
N SER A 33 -7.54 -5.10 4.73
CA SER A 33 -8.98 -5.31 4.68
C SER A 33 -9.45 -6.35 5.70
N ALA A 34 -8.60 -7.31 6.10
CA ALA A 34 -8.97 -8.45 6.93
C ALA A 34 -10.27 -9.17 6.48
N GLY A 35 -10.56 -9.11 5.17
CA GLY A 35 -11.78 -9.66 4.57
C GLY A 35 -13.00 -8.73 4.52
N THR A 36 -12.91 -7.49 5.03
CA THR A 36 -14.00 -6.50 5.00
C THR A 36 -13.62 -5.23 4.23
N PRO A 37 -14.53 -4.64 3.45
CA PRO A 37 -14.26 -3.38 2.73
C PRO A 37 -14.00 -2.19 3.66
N ASP A 38 -14.67 -2.15 4.81
CA ASP A 38 -14.66 -0.99 5.71
C ASP A 38 -13.27 -0.71 6.30
N LEU A 39 -12.51 -1.75 6.64
CA LEU A 39 -11.14 -1.60 7.16
C LEU A 39 -10.18 -1.04 6.12
N LEU A 40 -10.35 -1.41 4.84
CA LEU A 40 -9.53 -0.86 3.77
C LEU A 40 -9.86 0.62 3.51
N ALA A 41 -11.14 0.99 3.59
CA ALA A 41 -11.59 2.37 3.44
C ALA A 41 -11.04 3.30 4.54
N ALA A 42 -10.70 2.75 5.70
CA ALA A 42 -10.05 3.43 6.81
C ALA A 42 -8.50 3.50 6.68
N THR A 43 -7.95 3.22 5.49
CA THR A 43 -6.52 3.34 5.19
C THR A 43 -6.23 4.10 3.91
N ALA A 44 -5.03 4.66 3.80
CA ALA A 44 -4.54 5.24 2.55
C ALA A 44 -3.03 5.08 2.43
N ILE A 45 -2.53 5.05 1.19
CA ILE A 45 -1.09 5.15 0.91
C ILE A 45 -0.80 6.45 0.17
N ALA A 46 0.30 7.09 0.52
CA ALA A 46 0.79 8.30 -0.13
C ALA A 46 2.31 8.25 -0.27
N VAL A 47 2.83 8.79 -1.38
CA VAL A 47 4.25 9.06 -1.53
C VAL A 47 4.52 10.47 -1.02
N GLN A 48 5.41 10.58 -0.04
CA GLN A 48 5.81 11.85 0.55
C GLN A 48 7.35 11.95 0.50
N GLY A 49 7.87 12.66 -0.50
CA GLY A 49 9.31 12.72 -0.75
C GLY A 49 9.89 11.34 -1.05
N SER A 50 10.83 10.89 -0.22
CA SER A 50 11.45 9.56 -0.32
C SER A 50 10.72 8.48 0.48
N ARG A 51 9.52 8.75 0.99
CA ARG A 51 8.77 7.82 1.87
C ARG A 51 7.48 7.34 1.23
N LEU A 52 7.17 6.07 1.45
CA LEU A 52 5.84 5.49 1.26
C LEU A 52 5.14 5.46 2.61
N VAL A 53 4.14 6.33 2.76
CA VAL A 53 3.39 6.51 4.01
C VAL A 53 2.09 5.73 3.95
N LEU A 54 1.89 4.82 4.90
CA LEU A 54 0.61 4.18 5.19
C LEU A 54 -0.12 4.95 6.29
N ARG A 55 -1.26 5.55 5.95
CA ARG A 55 -2.15 6.24 6.87
C ARG A 55 -3.22 5.31 7.39
N LEU A 56 -3.45 5.33 8.69
CA LEU A 56 -4.44 4.50 9.39
C LEU A 56 -5.33 5.41 10.24
N ARG A 57 -6.64 5.18 10.18
CA ARG A 57 -7.60 5.80 11.11
C ARG A 57 -7.77 4.91 12.33
N GLU A 58 -7.23 5.36 13.46
CA GLU A 58 -7.28 4.61 14.72
C GLU A 58 -8.72 4.44 15.25
N GLU A 59 -9.55 5.45 14.99
CA GLU A 59 -10.97 5.48 15.35
C GLU A 59 -11.80 4.37 14.69
N ASP A 60 -11.33 3.84 13.56
CA ASP A 60 -11.96 2.73 12.84
C ASP A 60 -11.35 1.37 13.20
N GLY A 61 -10.48 1.33 14.23
CA GLY A 61 -9.87 0.10 14.74
C GLY A 61 -8.77 -0.48 13.86
N VAL A 62 -8.24 0.29 12.90
CA VAL A 62 -7.18 -0.18 12.01
C VAL A 62 -5.80 0.06 12.63
N PHE A 63 -5.04 -1.01 12.81
CA PHE A 63 -3.67 -0.99 13.33
C PHE A 63 -2.71 -1.73 12.40
N ALA A 64 -1.51 -1.19 12.22
CA ALA A 64 -0.44 -1.88 11.50
C ALA A 64 0.23 -2.91 12.42
N GLY A 65 -0.31 -4.12 12.42
CA GLY A 65 0.40 -5.26 12.99
C GLY A 65 1.64 -5.63 12.17
N GLU A 66 2.51 -6.45 12.76
CA GLU A 66 3.74 -6.97 12.16
C GLU A 66 3.59 -7.50 10.72
N GLY A 67 2.47 -8.18 10.41
CA GLY A 67 2.21 -8.69 9.07
C GLY A 67 1.93 -7.61 8.02
N VAL A 68 1.38 -6.47 8.43
CA VAL A 68 1.11 -5.29 7.61
C VAL A 68 2.41 -4.53 7.37
N LEU A 69 3.20 -4.30 8.44
CA LEU A 69 4.50 -3.62 8.36
C LEU A 69 5.45 -4.31 7.38
N ARG A 70 5.61 -5.64 7.49
CA ARG A 70 6.45 -6.40 6.54
C ARG A 70 6.00 -6.29 5.08
N ARG A 71 4.71 -6.08 4.83
CA ARG A 71 4.18 -5.92 3.46
C ARG A 71 4.34 -4.49 2.96
N LEU A 72 4.21 -3.51 3.85
CA LEU A 72 4.56 -2.13 3.57
C LEU A 72 6.04 -2.01 3.19
N ASP A 73 6.94 -2.65 3.94
CA ASP A 73 8.38 -2.67 3.65
C ASP A 73 8.67 -3.21 2.25
N ARG A 74 8.05 -4.34 1.88
CA ARG A 74 8.19 -4.94 0.54
C ARG A 74 7.70 -4.02 -0.56
N LEU A 75 6.58 -3.33 -0.36
CA LEU A 75 6.04 -2.38 -1.33
C LEU A 75 6.95 -1.15 -1.45
N ALA A 76 7.42 -0.60 -0.34
CA ALA A 76 8.34 0.52 -0.31
C ALA A 76 9.66 0.16 -1.01
N GLN A 77 10.23 -1.00 -0.72
CA GLN A 77 11.42 -1.53 -1.40
C GLN A 77 11.21 -1.66 -2.92
N ALA A 78 10.08 -2.22 -3.37
CA ALA A 78 9.78 -2.34 -4.79
C ALA A 78 9.69 -0.98 -5.50
N LEU A 79 9.26 0.06 -4.77
CA LEU A 79 9.18 1.44 -5.23
C LEU A 79 10.49 2.23 -5.06
N GLY A 80 11.45 1.73 -4.29
CA GLY A 80 12.67 2.47 -3.93
C GLY A 80 12.43 3.60 -2.93
N LEU A 81 11.48 3.40 -2.00
CA LEU A 81 11.09 4.36 -0.98
C LEU A 81 11.30 3.78 0.42
N GLU A 82 11.36 4.66 1.41
CA GLU A 82 11.41 4.30 2.83
C GLU A 82 9.97 4.09 3.37
N PRO A 83 9.67 2.99 4.07
CA PRO A 83 8.36 2.76 4.64
C PRO A 83 8.10 3.66 5.86
N ALA A 84 6.88 4.17 6.00
CA ALA A 84 6.46 4.93 7.16
C ALA A 84 4.97 4.70 7.46
N THR A 85 4.57 4.86 8.71
CA THR A 85 3.16 4.83 9.14
C THR A 85 2.77 6.14 9.79
N GLU A 86 1.53 6.57 9.53
CA GLU A 86 0.91 7.74 10.15
C GLU A 86 -0.44 7.30 10.72
N VAL A 87 -0.68 7.62 11.99
CA VAL A 87 -1.97 7.36 12.64
C VAL A 87 -2.73 8.68 12.75
N THR A 88 -3.90 8.71 12.15
CA THR A 88 -4.81 9.86 12.17
C THR A 88 -5.77 9.67 13.34
N GLY A 89 -5.64 10.49 14.38
CA GLY A 89 -6.49 10.46 15.57
C GLY A 89 -7.76 11.31 15.45
N ARG A 90 -8.63 11.19 16.47
CA ARG A 90 -9.91 11.91 16.58
C ARG A 90 -9.68 13.42 16.61
N GLY A 91 -9.85 14.09 15.46
CA GLY A 91 -9.71 15.54 15.31
C GLY A 91 -9.19 16.00 13.95
N SER A 92 -8.48 15.15 13.23
CA SER A 92 -8.09 15.39 11.84
C SER A 92 -9.17 14.87 10.90
N ALA A 93 -10.28 15.61 10.81
CA ALA A 93 -11.37 15.39 9.84
C ALA A 93 -10.95 15.74 8.39
N GLY A 94 -9.69 15.56 8.05
CA GLY A 94 -9.22 15.61 6.67
C GLY A 94 -9.52 14.27 5.99
N PRO A 95 -9.83 14.27 4.69
CA PRO A 95 -10.01 13.02 3.97
C PRO A 95 -8.69 12.20 4.01
N LEU A 96 -8.77 10.91 4.34
CA LEU A 96 -7.62 9.98 4.27
C LEU A 96 -6.92 10.04 2.92
N PHE A 97 -7.75 10.20 1.90
CA PHE A 97 -7.40 10.35 0.51
C PHE A 97 -7.75 11.77 0.06
N ASP A 98 -6.76 12.63 -0.13
CA ASP A 98 -6.96 13.89 -0.83
C ASP A 98 -6.89 13.61 -2.34
N PRO A 99 -8.01 13.61 -3.08
CA PRO A 99 -8.05 13.20 -4.48
C PRO A 99 -7.23 14.12 -5.41
N VAL A 100 -6.69 15.22 -4.88
CA VAL A 100 -5.93 16.25 -5.58
C VAL A 100 -4.41 16.01 -5.56
N VAL A 101 -3.91 14.86 -5.07
CA VAL A 101 -2.53 14.42 -5.38
C VAL A 101 -2.47 13.84 -6.81
N ARG A 102 -2.96 14.63 -7.77
CA ARG A 102 -2.61 14.58 -9.20
C ARG A 102 -1.82 15.85 -9.50
N ARG A 103 -0.49 15.76 -9.44
CA ARG A 103 0.49 16.64 -10.11
C ARG A 103 1.89 16.12 -9.72
N ALA A 104 2.86 15.96 -10.61
CA ALA A 104 3.06 16.47 -11.97
C ALA A 104 3.83 15.43 -12.79
#